data_AF-A0A255S3J7-F1
#
_entry.id   AF-A0A255S3J7-F1
#
_cell.length_a   1.000
_cell.length_b   1.000
_cell.length_c   1.000
_cell.angle_alpha   90.00
_cell.angle_beta   90.00
_cell.angle_gamma   90.00
#
_symmetry.space_group_name_H-M   'P 1'
#
loop_
_entity.id
_entity.type
_entity.pdbx_description
1 polymer ?
#
loop_
_entity_poly.entity_id
_entity_poly.type
_entity_poly.pdbx_seq_one_letter_code
_entity_poly.pdbx_strand_id
1 'polypeptide(L)'
;MGENKEAIRNYKQCIQTLSNIESYHAALICIYPFYCGALADEKLYGDLKDATERWQQIRHIYKEKLGVSEECLSKSPNYVYFCLVRAIVLIEEHRVSEALKILSGAERITRNRSDYVRRDVLYRMAELYINEGDYQKALHYNSMADSCRSLLLHYMGDQLRVVRQRADIYFRMGNCEKTAVILRSVMDSVDERNLIETRNQLNELNAHYQIDRLRQEQQQDKEHTIYAFFTLVIVCMLLLVAVVVFFMHRIHKKNAQLLVVLDRSKESTRMKDSFVKHISHELRTPLHIITGFSQVMANPDYSLSTEARKDVVKRITDNTQLITSLINELLELSDEESRHNYAPDDEIDVKRVCDEMIRQLEQADKGRLQVHYRIDVDDDFMIHNNLVGLKKILWHLGNNSLKFTENGSV
;
A
#
# COMPACT_ATOMS: atom_id res chain seq x y z
N MET A 1 -45.41 14.71 -21.00
CA MET A 1 -45.72 15.79 -21.99
C MET A 1 -44.51 16.20 -22.84
N GLY A 2 -43.26 15.97 -22.43
CA GLY A 2 -42.06 16.24 -23.26
C GLY A 2 -41.69 15.12 -24.25
N GLU A 3 -41.82 13.86 -23.83
CA GLU A 3 -41.34 12.69 -24.58
C GLU A 3 -42.05 12.45 -25.92
N ASN A 4 -43.38 12.63 -25.99
CA ASN A 4 -44.14 12.44 -27.24
C ASN A 4 -43.78 13.47 -28.32
N LYS A 5 -43.47 14.72 -27.96
CA LYS A 5 -43.09 15.76 -28.92
C LYS A 5 -41.73 15.49 -29.55
N GLU A 6 -40.80 14.95 -28.75
CA GLU A 6 -39.49 14.51 -29.24
C GLU A 6 -39.63 13.26 -30.13
N ALA A 7 -40.46 12.29 -29.73
CA ALA A 7 -40.76 11.12 -30.55
C ALA A 7 -41.39 11.50 -31.91
N ILE A 8 -42.38 12.39 -31.94
CA ILE A 8 -43.01 12.88 -33.18
C ILE A 8 -41.96 13.53 -34.09
N ARG A 9 -41.03 14.34 -33.53
CA ARG A 9 -39.95 14.95 -34.29
C ARG A 9 -39.01 13.90 -34.89
N ASN A 10 -38.60 12.92 -34.10
CA ASN A 10 -37.72 11.84 -34.53
C ASN A 10 -38.37 10.97 -35.62
N TYR A 11 -39.65 10.62 -35.46
CA TYR A 11 -40.40 9.89 -36.49
C TYR A 11 -40.54 10.70 -37.78
N LYS A 12 -40.86 12.00 -37.69
CA LYS A 12 -40.99 12.88 -38.86
C LYS A 12 -39.67 12.97 -39.63
N GLN A 13 -38.55 13.12 -38.93
CA GLN A 13 -37.21 13.12 -39.54
C GLN A 13 -36.88 11.77 -40.19
N CYS A 14 -37.17 10.67 -39.50
CA CYS A 14 -36.96 9.32 -40.03
C CYS A 14 -37.78 9.07 -41.31
N ILE A 15 -39.05 9.46 -41.32
CA ILE A 15 -39.93 9.36 -42.51
C ILE A 15 -39.38 10.20 -43.67
N GLN A 16 -38.92 11.43 -43.43
CA GLN A 16 -38.32 12.26 -44.47
C GLN A 16 -37.07 11.62 -45.08
N THR A 17 -36.17 11.09 -44.24
CA THR A 17 -34.94 10.44 -44.73
C THR A 17 -35.26 9.18 -45.53
N LEU A 18 -36.15 8.33 -45.04
CA LEU A 18 -36.49 7.06 -45.69
C LEU A 18 -37.35 7.22 -46.94
N SER A 19 -38.14 8.30 -47.04
CA SER A 19 -38.94 8.60 -48.24
C SER A 19 -38.06 8.93 -49.46
N ASN A 20 -36.81 9.35 -49.25
CA ASN A 20 -35.86 9.66 -50.31
C ASN A 20 -35.09 8.42 -50.83
N ILE A 21 -35.30 7.24 -50.23
CA ILE A 21 -34.56 6.02 -50.59
C ILE A 21 -35.53 4.97 -51.10
N GLU A 22 -35.53 4.71 -52.41
CA GLU A 22 -36.51 3.83 -53.06
C GLU A 22 -36.54 2.40 -52.52
N SER A 23 -35.42 1.89 -52.02
CA SER A 23 -35.27 0.52 -51.50
C SER A 23 -35.93 0.28 -50.14
N TYR A 24 -36.35 1.34 -49.42
CA TYR A 24 -36.82 1.24 -48.02
C TYR A 24 -38.31 1.55 -47.81
N HIS A 25 -39.12 1.52 -48.87
CA HIS A 25 -40.58 1.70 -48.77
C HIS A 25 -41.25 0.71 -47.80
N ALA A 26 -40.67 -0.48 -47.60
CA ALA A 26 -41.13 -1.46 -46.60
C ALA A 26 -40.94 -0.96 -45.15
N ALA A 27 -39.85 -0.25 -44.87
CA ALA A 27 -39.56 0.29 -43.53
C ALA A 27 -40.54 1.40 -43.16
N LEU A 28 -40.96 2.21 -44.14
CA LEU A 28 -41.99 3.24 -43.94
C LEU A 28 -43.29 2.62 -43.41
N ILE A 29 -43.75 1.49 -43.95
CA ILE A 29 -44.98 0.81 -43.50
C ILE A 29 -44.93 0.40 -42.02
N CYS A 30 -43.74 0.14 -41.48
CA CYS A 30 -43.55 -0.19 -40.07
C CYS A 30 -43.45 1.04 -39.16
N ILE A 31 -43.08 2.20 -39.69
CA ILE A 31 -42.88 3.44 -38.91
C ILE A 31 -44.17 4.25 -38.78
N TYR A 32 -44.99 4.30 -39.84
CA TYR A 32 -46.24 5.05 -39.83
C TYR A 32 -47.23 4.67 -38.70
N PRO A 33 -47.38 3.40 -38.29
CA PRO A 33 -48.17 3.06 -37.11
C PRO A 33 -47.73 3.83 -35.85
N PHE A 34 -46.44 3.85 -35.54
CA PHE A 34 -45.93 4.54 -34.35
C PHE A 34 -46.02 6.06 -34.46
N TYR A 35 -45.73 6.61 -35.65
CA TYR A 35 -45.86 8.04 -35.91
C TYR A 35 -47.31 8.51 -35.78
N CYS A 36 -48.25 7.80 -36.39
CA CYS A 36 -49.68 8.10 -36.29
C CYS A 36 -50.21 7.93 -34.86
N GLY A 37 -49.71 6.93 -34.12
CA GLY A 37 -50.05 6.74 -32.71
C GLY A 37 -49.65 7.94 -31.86
N ALA A 38 -48.40 8.40 -31.98
CA ALA A 38 -47.92 9.56 -31.25
C ALA A 38 -48.69 10.86 -31.60
N LEU A 39 -49.04 11.04 -32.89
CA LEU A 39 -49.88 12.16 -33.34
C LEU A 39 -51.31 12.10 -32.76
N ALA A 40 -51.90 10.91 -32.69
CA ALA A 40 -53.24 10.71 -32.12
C ALA A 40 -53.25 10.97 -30.60
N ASP A 41 -52.21 10.55 -29.87
CA ASP A 41 -52.09 10.78 -28.43
C ASP A 41 -51.98 12.27 -28.08
N GLU A 42 -51.28 13.05 -28.91
CA GLU A 42 -51.18 14.52 -28.77
C GLU A 42 -52.37 15.27 -29.40
N LYS A 43 -53.37 14.55 -29.94
CA LYS A 43 -54.58 15.11 -30.59
C LYS A 43 -54.28 16.07 -31.76
N LEU A 44 -53.20 15.81 -32.50
CA LEU A 44 -52.78 16.60 -33.66
C LEU A 44 -53.49 16.11 -34.94
N TYR A 45 -54.81 16.31 -35.02
CA TYR A 45 -55.65 15.69 -36.06
C TYR A 45 -55.35 16.16 -37.49
N GLY A 46 -54.88 17.40 -37.68
CA GLY A 46 -54.46 17.89 -39.00
C GLY A 46 -53.23 17.15 -39.53
N ASP A 47 -52.18 17.04 -38.70
CA ASP A 47 -50.98 16.27 -39.05
C ASP A 47 -51.28 14.77 -39.17
N LEU A 48 -52.22 14.25 -38.37
CA LEU A 48 -52.66 12.86 -38.43
C LEU A 48 -53.33 12.55 -39.77
N LYS A 49 -54.18 13.45 -40.26
CA LYS A 49 -54.81 13.32 -41.58
C LYS A 49 -53.75 13.22 -42.67
N ASP A 50 -52.83 14.18 -42.74
CA ASP A 50 -51.75 14.19 -43.73
C ASP A 50 -50.89 12.91 -43.64
N ALA A 51 -50.60 12.44 -42.43
CA ALA A 51 -49.86 11.21 -42.20
C ALA A 51 -50.62 9.98 -42.73
N THR A 52 -51.93 9.89 -42.50
CA THR A 52 -52.75 8.78 -42.99
C THR A 52 -52.88 8.76 -44.52
N GLU A 53 -52.99 9.92 -45.16
CA GLU A 53 -53.05 10.02 -46.63
C GLU A 53 -51.72 9.56 -47.27
N ARG A 54 -50.58 10.01 -46.72
CA ARG A 54 -49.26 9.56 -47.15
C ARG A 54 -49.05 8.07 -46.91
N TRP A 55 -49.51 7.57 -45.75
CA TRP A 55 -49.43 6.14 -45.46
C TRP A 55 -50.27 5.31 -46.45
N GLN A 56 -51.44 5.82 -46.85
CA GLN A 56 -52.25 5.18 -47.88
C GLN A 56 -51.51 5.13 -49.24
N GLN A 57 -50.89 6.22 -49.66
CA GLN A 57 -50.12 6.28 -50.91
C GLN A 57 -48.96 5.28 -50.92
N ILE A 58 -48.19 5.21 -49.82
CA ILE A 58 -47.08 4.26 -49.68
C ILE A 58 -47.58 2.82 -49.73
N ARG A 59 -48.75 2.53 -49.12
CA ARG A 59 -49.37 1.20 -49.20
C ARG A 59 -49.75 0.84 -50.64
N HIS A 60 -50.26 1.78 -51.44
CA HIS A 60 -50.55 1.55 -52.87
C HIS A 60 -49.28 1.23 -53.66
N ILE A 61 -48.21 2.03 -53.47
CA ILE A 61 -46.91 1.80 -54.11
C ILE A 61 -46.35 0.42 -53.74
N TYR A 62 -46.46 0.05 -52.45
CA TYR A 62 -45.98 -1.25 -51.96
C TYR A 62 -46.78 -2.42 -52.54
N LYS A 63 -48.10 -2.27 -52.68
CA LYS A 63 -48.98 -3.27 -53.32
C LYS A 63 -48.57 -3.50 -54.78
N GLU A 64 -48.35 -2.42 -55.53
CA GLU A 64 -47.99 -2.47 -56.95
C GLU A 64 -46.58 -3.05 -57.16
N LYS A 65 -45.58 -2.59 -56.40
CA LYS A 65 -44.19 -3.02 -56.55
C LYS A 65 -43.95 -4.50 -56.19
N LEU A 66 -44.69 -5.05 -55.23
CA LEU A 66 -44.50 -6.44 -54.77
C LEU A 66 -45.53 -7.43 -55.31
N GLY A 67 -46.51 -6.97 -56.11
CA GLY A 67 -47.56 -7.82 -56.67
C GLY A 67 -48.43 -8.53 -55.62
N VAL A 68 -48.47 -8.00 -54.39
CA VAL A 68 -49.17 -8.63 -53.27
C VAL A 68 -50.66 -8.30 -53.34
N SER A 69 -51.52 -9.30 -53.19
CA SER A 69 -52.97 -9.09 -53.20
C SER A 69 -53.42 -8.23 -52.01
N GLU A 70 -54.51 -7.46 -52.21
CA GLU A 70 -55.13 -6.65 -51.15
C GLU A 70 -55.50 -7.50 -49.92
N GLU A 71 -55.84 -8.77 -50.15
CA GLU A 71 -56.18 -9.74 -49.12
C GLU A 71 -54.98 -10.17 -48.26
N CYS A 72 -53.77 -10.20 -48.82
CA CYS A 72 -52.56 -10.52 -48.07
C CYS A 72 -52.13 -9.32 -47.20
N LEU A 73 -52.21 -8.10 -47.75
CA LEU A 73 -51.95 -6.87 -47.00
C LEU A 73 -52.96 -6.66 -45.87
N SER A 74 -54.22 -7.05 -46.07
CA SER A 74 -55.27 -6.86 -45.08
C SER A 74 -55.13 -7.76 -43.85
N LYS A 75 -54.40 -8.87 -43.95
CA LYS A 75 -54.12 -9.79 -42.83
C LYS A 75 -53.01 -9.30 -41.88
N SER A 76 -52.29 -8.23 -42.24
CA SER A 76 -51.22 -7.64 -41.43
C SER A 76 -51.76 -6.79 -40.26
N PRO A 77 -51.20 -6.88 -39.04
CA PRO A 77 -51.53 -5.98 -37.93
C PRO A 77 -51.41 -4.49 -38.29
N ASN A 78 -50.44 -4.13 -39.14
CA ASN A 78 -50.23 -2.73 -39.57
C ASN A 78 -51.40 -2.21 -40.40
N TYR A 79 -52.08 -3.06 -41.17
CA TYR A 79 -53.27 -2.66 -41.92
C TYR A 79 -54.45 -2.40 -41.00
N VAL A 80 -54.63 -3.24 -39.98
CA VAL A 80 -55.67 -3.00 -38.97
C VAL A 80 -55.42 -1.69 -38.24
N TYR A 81 -54.16 -1.41 -37.87
CA TYR A 81 -53.79 -0.13 -37.26
C TYR A 81 -54.05 1.07 -38.18
N PHE A 82 -53.74 0.96 -39.47
CA PHE A 82 -54.11 1.97 -40.47
C PHE A 82 -55.62 2.23 -40.49
N CYS A 83 -56.44 1.17 -40.49
CA CYS A 83 -57.89 1.30 -40.43
C CYS A 83 -58.36 2.00 -39.16
N LEU A 84 -57.75 1.70 -38.00
CA LEU A 84 -58.06 2.34 -36.73
C LEU A 84 -57.75 3.85 -36.75
N VAL A 85 -56.55 4.23 -37.15
CA VAL A 85 -56.14 5.64 -37.22
C VAL A 85 -56.99 6.41 -38.23
N ARG A 86 -57.25 5.84 -39.40
CA ARG A 86 -58.09 6.47 -40.42
C ARG A 86 -59.53 6.66 -39.94
N ALA A 87 -60.06 5.71 -39.17
CA ALA A 87 -61.37 5.86 -38.56
C ALA A 87 -61.39 7.04 -37.57
N ILE A 88 -60.35 7.24 -36.77
CA ILE A 88 -60.23 8.40 -35.87
C ILE A 88 -60.30 9.71 -36.66
N VAL A 89 -59.52 9.83 -37.74
CA VAL A 89 -59.53 11.03 -38.61
C VAL A 89 -60.93 11.28 -39.19
N LEU A 90 -61.59 10.23 -39.70
CA LEU A 90 -62.93 10.36 -40.29
C LEU A 90 -64.02 10.72 -39.27
N ILE A 91 -63.88 10.28 -38.01
CA ILE A 91 -64.79 10.65 -36.92
C ILE A 91 -64.68 12.14 -36.64
N GLU A 92 -63.47 12.68 -36.57
CA GLU A 92 -63.22 14.11 -36.36
C GLU A 92 -63.69 14.95 -37.56
N GLU A 93 -63.65 14.42 -38.78
CA GLU A 93 -64.26 15.05 -39.97
C GLU A 93 -65.79 14.94 -40.04
N HIS A 94 -66.45 14.41 -39.00
CA HIS A 94 -67.90 14.14 -38.95
C HIS A 94 -68.40 13.15 -40.04
N ARG A 95 -67.52 12.32 -40.60
CA ARG A 95 -67.82 11.31 -41.63
C ARG A 95 -68.01 9.92 -41.03
N VAL A 96 -68.95 9.83 -40.09
CA VAL A 96 -69.16 8.65 -39.23
C VAL A 96 -69.53 7.39 -40.02
N SER A 97 -70.33 7.51 -41.09
CA SER A 97 -70.73 6.38 -41.94
C SER A 97 -69.54 5.73 -42.67
N GLU A 98 -68.56 6.53 -43.08
CA GLU A 98 -67.34 6.05 -43.72
C GLU A 98 -66.38 5.42 -42.70
N ALA A 99 -66.27 6.01 -41.50
CA ALA A 99 -65.51 5.44 -40.39
C ALA A 99 -66.06 4.06 -40.00
N LEU A 100 -67.39 3.91 -39.92
CA LEU A 100 -68.06 2.66 -39.62
C LEU A 100 -67.80 1.59 -40.70
N LYS A 101 -67.79 1.97 -41.98
CA LYS A 101 -67.47 1.06 -43.09
C LYS A 101 -66.03 0.52 -42.99
N ILE A 102 -65.07 1.39 -42.64
CA ILE A 102 -63.67 1.01 -42.47
C ILE A 102 -63.50 0.09 -41.26
N LEU A 103 -64.08 0.44 -40.12
CA LEU A 103 -63.97 -0.37 -38.90
C LEU A 103 -64.71 -1.71 -39.01
N SER A 104 -65.86 -1.76 -39.69
CA SER A 104 -66.56 -3.03 -39.98
C SER A 104 -65.72 -3.95 -40.88
N GLY A 105 -64.97 -3.37 -41.82
CA GLY A 105 -63.98 -4.10 -42.62
C GLY A 105 -62.86 -4.69 -41.74
N ALA A 106 -62.33 -3.88 -40.82
CA ALA A 106 -61.29 -4.30 -39.86
C ALA A 106 -61.80 -5.37 -38.86
N GLU A 107 -63.05 -5.28 -38.40
CA GLU A 107 -63.66 -6.28 -37.53
C GLU A 107 -63.76 -7.63 -38.24
N ARG A 108 -64.21 -7.64 -39.50
CA ARG A 108 -64.32 -8.86 -40.30
C ARG A 108 -62.97 -9.55 -40.51
N ILE A 109 -61.91 -8.77 -40.73
CA ILE A 109 -60.53 -9.26 -40.88
C ILE A 109 -60.03 -9.86 -39.57
N THR A 110 -60.33 -9.21 -38.44
CA THR A 110 -59.87 -9.63 -37.12
C THR A 110 -60.77 -10.67 -36.46
N ARG A 111 -61.82 -11.16 -37.13
CA ARG A 111 -62.87 -12.03 -36.55
C ARG A 111 -62.34 -13.27 -35.83
N ASN A 112 -61.30 -13.87 -36.36
CA ASN A 112 -60.70 -15.11 -35.82
C ASN A 112 -59.53 -14.84 -34.86
N ARG A 113 -59.20 -13.57 -34.58
CA ARG A 113 -58.17 -13.20 -33.61
C ARG A 113 -58.77 -13.09 -32.20
N SER A 114 -57.92 -13.17 -31.19
CA SER A 114 -58.28 -12.92 -29.80
C SER A 114 -57.28 -11.99 -29.10
N ASP A 115 -56.40 -11.35 -29.87
CA ASP A 115 -55.29 -10.51 -29.42
C ASP A 115 -55.69 -9.04 -29.20
N TYR A 116 -54.71 -8.22 -28.81
CA TYR A 116 -54.89 -6.78 -28.59
C TYR A 116 -55.34 -6.04 -29.86
N VAL A 117 -54.96 -6.52 -31.04
CA VAL A 117 -55.33 -5.91 -32.32
C VAL A 117 -56.84 -5.98 -32.56
N ARG A 118 -57.47 -7.13 -32.28
CA ARG A 118 -58.94 -7.26 -32.33
C ARG A 118 -59.60 -6.39 -31.26
N ARG A 119 -59.05 -6.37 -30.05
CA ARG A 119 -59.58 -5.58 -28.93
C ARG A 119 -59.70 -4.10 -29.29
N ASP A 120 -58.66 -3.52 -29.88
CA ASP A 120 -58.66 -2.10 -30.26
C ASP A 120 -59.73 -1.76 -31.32
N VAL A 121 -59.95 -2.66 -32.30
CA VAL A 121 -61.04 -2.52 -33.28
C VAL A 121 -62.40 -2.53 -32.61
N LEU A 122 -62.64 -3.49 -31.72
CA LEU A 122 -63.89 -3.61 -30.99
C LEU A 122 -64.11 -2.43 -30.03
N TYR A 123 -63.05 -1.94 -29.39
CA TYR A 123 -63.08 -0.75 -28.54
C TYR A 123 -63.49 0.50 -29.31
N ARG A 124 -62.92 0.73 -30.50
CA ARG A 124 -63.28 1.87 -31.36
C ARG A 124 -64.68 1.74 -31.94
N MET A 125 -65.12 0.53 -32.28
CA MET A 125 -66.50 0.27 -32.67
C MET A 125 -67.47 0.60 -31.53
N ALA A 126 -67.15 0.21 -30.29
CA ALA A 126 -67.96 0.58 -29.13
C ALA A 126 -68.01 2.10 -28.93
N GLU A 127 -66.89 2.80 -29.07
CA GLU A 127 -66.80 4.27 -28.97
C GLU A 127 -67.69 5.00 -29.99
N LEU A 128 -67.74 4.50 -31.23
CA LEU A 128 -68.66 5.02 -32.25
C LEU A 128 -70.12 4.90 -31.83
N TYR A 129 -70.54 3.71 -31.40
CA TYR A 129 -71.94 3.50 -30.98
C TYR A 129 -72.30 4.24 -29.70
N ILE A 130 -71.33 4.53 -28.82
CA ILE A 130 -71.51 5.45 -27.68
C ILE A 130 -71.88 6.84 -28.17
N ASN A 131 -71.16 7.34 -29.19
CA ASN A 131 -71.39 8.68 -29.75
C ASN A 131 -72.68 8.77 -30.56
N GLU A 132 -73.10 7.69 -31.22
CA GLU A 132 -74.40 7.58 -31.91
C GLU A 132 -75.60 7.39 -30.96
N GLY A 133 -75.34 7.04 -29.69
CA GLY A 133 -76.38 6.78 -28.67
C GLY A 133 -76.95 5.36 -28.66
N ASP A 134 -76.41 4.44 -29.48
CA ASP A 134 -76.80 3.01 -29.47
C ASP A 134 -75.99 2.25 -28.40
N TYR A 135 -76.39 2.42 -27.14
CA TYR A 135 -75.68 1.84 -26.00
C TYR A 135 -75.70 0.31 -25.95
N GLN A 136 -76.70 -0.34 -26.58
CA GLN A 136 -76.79 -1.80 -26.64
C GLN A 136 -75.72 -2.38 -27.56
N LYS A 137 -75.53 -1.79 -28.76
CA LYS A 137 -74.42 -2.17 -29.63
C LYS A 137 -73.08 -1.82 -29.01
N ALA A 138 -72.96 -0.66 -28.38
CA ALA A 138 -71.73 -0.28 -27.67
C ALA A 138 -71.35 -1.34 -26.62
N LEU A 139 -72.30 -1.81 -25.81
CA LEU A 139 -72.06 -2.84 -24.81
C LEU A 139 -71.70 -4.19 -25.43
N HIS A 140 -72.33 -4.55 -26.55
CA HIS A 140 -71.99 -5.76 -27.30
C HIS A 140 -70.53 -5.76 -27.76
N TYR A 141 -70.09 -4.70 -28.44
CA TYR A 141 -68.70 -4.58 -28.90
C TYR A 141 -67.71 -4.46 -27.74
N ASN A 142 -68.07 -3.76 -26.66
CA ASN A 142 -67.23 -3.67 -25.46
C ASN A 142 -67.04 -5.05 -24.79
N SER A 143 -68.12 -5.85 -24.69
CA SER A 143 -68.06 -7.19 -24.11
C SER A 143 -67.20 -8.14 -24.96
N MET A 144 -67.28 -8.01 -26.29
CA MET A 144 -66.38 -8.73 -27.20
C MET A 144 -64.92 -8.28 -27.03
N ALA A 145 -64.68 -6.97 -26.85
CA ALA A 145 -63.33 -6.45 -26.60
C ALA A 145 -62.75 -7.01 -25.29
N ASP A 146 -63.56 -7.12 -24.23
CA ASP A 146 -63.18 -7.68 -22.94
C ASP A 146 -62.83 -9.17 -23.03
N SER A 147 -63.52 -9.92 -23.90
CA SER A 147 -63.25 -11.34 -24.13
C SER A 147 -61.92 -11.62 -24.86
N CYS A 148 -61.28 -10.61 -25.46
CA CYS A 148 -60.00 -10.77 -26.13
C CYS A 148 -58.89 -10.94 -25.08
N ARG A 149 -58.24 -12.12 -25.06
CA ARG A 149 -57.21 -12.49 -24.08
C ARG A 149 -55.83 -11.99 -24.55
N SER A 150 -55.12 -11.25 -23.70
CA SER A 150 -53.68 -10.99 -23.90
C SER A 150 -52.89 -11.74 -22.83
N LEU A 151 -51.91 -12.53 -23.26
CA LEU A 151 -51.01 -13.32 -22.39
C LEU A 151 -49.85 -12.47 -21.81
N LEU A 152 -49.70 -11.22 -22.25
CA LEU A 152 -48.59 -10.35 -21.86
C LEU A 152 -49.01 -9.42 -20.72
N LEU A 153 -48.33 -9.54 -19.56
CA LEU A 153 -48.54 -8.71 -18.36
C LEU A 153 -48.53 -7.20 -18.64
N HIS A 154 -47.78 -6.73 -19.65
CA HIS A 154 -47.67 -5.31 -19.98
C HIS A 154 -48.95 -4.66 -20.55
N TYR A 155 -49.98 -5.44 -20.90
CA TYR A 155 -51.22 -4.93 -21.52
C TYR A 155 -52.41 -4.81 -20.55
N MET A 156 -52.20 -4.90 -19.23
CA MET A 156 -53.26 -4.69 -18.23
C MET A 156 -53.91 -3.30 -18.34
N GLY A 157 -53.16 -2.28 -18.80
CA GLY A 157 -53.68 -0.94 -19.06
C GLY A 157 -54.81 -0.92 -20.11
N ASP A 158 -54.72 -1.76 -21.14
CA ASP A 158 -55.74 -1.82 -22.20
C ASP A 158 -57.01 -2.54 -21.75
N GLN A 159 -56.89 -3.52 -20.86
CA GLN A 159 -58.07 -4.12 -20.24
C GLN A 159 -58.80 -3.11 -19.35
N LEU A 160 -58.05 -2.32 -18.57
CA LEU A 160 -58.62 -1.24 -17.76
C LEU A 160 -59.35 -0.19 -18.61
N ARG A 161 -58.84 0.13 -19.81
CA ARG A 161 -59.50 1.02 -20.78
C ARG A 161 -60.86 0.48 -21.24
N VAL A 162 -60.93 -0.80 -21.60
CA VAL A 162 -62.20 -1.46 -21.99
C VAL A 162 -63.20 -1.46 -20.83
N VAL A 163 -62.76 -1.78 -19.61
CA VAL A 163 -63.61 -1.78 -18.41
C VAL A 163 -64.11 -0.37 -18.08
N ARG A 164 -63.26 0.66 -18.21
CA ARG A 164 -63.65 2.07 -18.02
C ARG A 164 -64.69 2.53 -19.05
N GLN A 165 -64.52 2.15 -20.32
CA GLN A 165 -65.51 2.44 -21.37
C GLN A 165 -66.86 1.79 -21.06
N ARG A 166 -66.87 0.59 -20.46
CA ARG A 166 -68.11 -0.06 -20.00
C ARG A 166 -68.84 0.72 -18.92
N ALA A 167 -68.09 1.30 -17.98
CA ALA A 167 -68.66 2.18 -16.96
C ALA A 167 -69.29 3.44 -17.58
N ASP A 168 -68.64 4.03 -18.60
CA ASP A 168 -69.19 5.17 -19.36
C ASP A 168 -70.48 4.80 -20.11
N ILE A 169 -70.52 3.62 -20.74
CA ILE A 169 -71.75 3.11 -21.39
C ILE A 169 -72.90 3.01 -20.38
N TYR A 170 -72.68 2.35 -19.24
CA TYR A 170 -73.72 2.21 -18.21
C TYR A 170 -74.13 3.55 -17.59
N PHE A 171 -73.19 4.50 -17.48
CA PHE A 171 -73.45 5.84 -16.97
C PHE A 171 -74.39 6.60 -17.92
N ARG A 172 -74.08 6.58 -19.23
CA ARG A 172 -74.92 7.21 -20.26
C ARG A 172 -76.30 6.56 -20.41
N MET A 173 -76.42 5.27 -20.07
CA MET A 173 -77.70 4.56 -19.96
C MET A 173 -78.50 4.91 -18.68
N GLY A 174 -77.95 5.72 -17.78
CA GLY A 174 -78.57 6.07 -16.49
C GLY A 174 -78.46 4.99 -15.41
N ASN A 175 -77.67 3.94 -15.61
CA ASN A 175 -77.48 2.86 -14.64
C ASN A 175 -76.32 3.17 -13.68
N CYS A 176 -76.57 4.08 -12.74
CA CYS A 176 -75.56 4.52 -11.77
C CYS A 176 -75.03 3.40 -10.88
N GLU A 177 -75.84 2.39 -10.56
CA GLU A 177 -75.45 1.27 -9.71
C GLU A 177 -74.35 0.42 -10.36
N LYS A 178 -74.57 -0.02 -11.62
CA LYS A 178 -73.55 -0.79 -12.36
C LYS A 178 -72.29 0.03 -12.62
N THR A 179 -72.44 1.32 -12.93
CA THR A 179 -71.29 2.22 -13.10
C THR A 179 -70.45 2.28 -11.83
N ALA A 180 -71.07 2.46 -10.66
CA ALA A 180 -70.36 2.56 -9.39
C ALA A 180 -69.58 1.28 -9.04
N VAL A 181 -70.19 0.10 -9.27
CA VAL A 181 -69.53 -1.20 -9.06
C VAL A 181 -68.29 -1.35 -9.96
N ILE A 182 -68.41 -1.03 -11.25
CA ILE A 182 -67.30 -1.15 -12.19
C ILE A 182 -66.17 -0.17 -11.84
N LEU A 183 -66.50 1.10 -11.56
CA LEU A 183 -65.49 2.10 -11.19
C LEU A 183 -64.75 1.74 -9.91
N ARG A 184 -65.43 1.14 -8.92
CA ARG A 184 -64.77 0.64 -7.71
C ARG A 184 -63.73 -0.44 -8.03
N SER A 185 -64.08 -1.42 -8.86
CA SER A 185 -63.14 -2.47 -9.27
C SER A 185 -61.91 -1.92 -10.03
N VAL A 186 -62.11 -0.85 -10.80
CA VAL A 186 -61.03 -0.12 -11.49
C VAL A 186 -60.13 0.60 -10.50
N MET A 187 -60.70 1.26 -9.49
CA MET A 187 -59.94 1.93 -8.42
C MET A 187 -59.08 0.94 -7.66
N ASP A 188 -59.67 -0.17 -7.20
CA ASP A 188 -58.95 -1.21 -6.45
C ASP A 188 -57.74 -1.76 -7.25
N SER A 189 -57.93 -2.00 -8.55
CA SER A 189 -56.85 -2.48 -9.44
C SER A 189 -55.75 -1.45 -9.66
N VAL A 190 -56.10 -0.16 -9.71
CA VAL A 190 -55.13 0.93 -9.85
C VAL A 190 -54.36 1.13 -8.54
N ASP A 191 -55.04 1.07 -7.40
CA ASP A 191 -54.42 1.21 -6.08
C ASP A 191 -53.45 0.06 -5.80
N GLU A 192 -53.81 -1.18 -6.14
CA GLU A 192 -52.91 -2.33 -6.03
C GLU A 192 -51.64 -2.14 -6.89
N ARG A 193 -51.80 -1.64 -8.12
CA ARG A 193 -50.66 -1.35 -9.01
C ARG A 193 -49.76 -0.26 -8.44
N ASN A 194 -50.34 0.85 -7.96
CA ASN A 194 -49.59 1.95 -7.36
C ASN A 194 -48.84 1.49 -6.11
N LEU A 195 -49.43 0.60 -5.31
CA LEU A 195 -48.79 0.01 -4.14
C LEU A 195 -47.60 -0.86 -4.51
N ILE A 196 -47.72 -1.69 -5.56
CA ILE A 196 -46.62 -2.51 -6.09
C ILE A 196 -45.49 -1.62 -6.60
N GLU A 197 -45.81 -0.59 -7.37
CA GLU A 197 -44.84 0.35 -7.92
C GLU A 197 -44.08 1.09 -6.81
N THR A 198 -44.81 1.60 -5.82
CA THR A 198 -44.23 2.26 -4.64
C THR A 198 -43.33 1.31 -3.85
N ARG A 199 -43.76 0.05 -3.67
CA ARG A 199 -42.95 -0.99 -3.01
C ARG A 199 -41.67 -1.28 -3.78
N ASN A 200 -41.73 -1.34 -5.11
CA ASN A 200 -40.56 -1.58 -5.95
C ASN A 200 -39.57 -0.41 -5.85
N GLN A 201 -40.05 0.82 -5.93
CA GLN A 201 -39.21 2.02 -5.74
C GLN A 201 -38.55 2.05 -4.36
N LEU A 202 -39.30 1.69 -3.30
CA LEU A 202 -38.77 1.62 -1.95
C LEU A 202 -37.69 0.52 -1.82
N ASN A 203 -37.90 -0.64 -2.43
CA ASN A 203 -36.92 -1.72 -2.44
C ASN A 203 -35.64 -1.33 -3.18
N GLU A 204 -35.77 -0.64 -4.32
CA GLU A 204 -34.65 -0.11 -5.10
C GLU A 204 -33.86 0.92 -4.29
N LEU A 205 -34.56 1.86 -3.64
CA LEU A 205 -33.94 2.86 -2.76
C LEU A 205 -33.20 2.20 -1.59
N ASN A 206 -33.82 1.20 -0.95
CA ASN A 206 -33.19 0.46 0.14
C ASN A 206 -31.94 -0.29 -0.33
N ALA A 207 -31.96 -0.90 -1.52
CA ALA A 207 -30.80 -1.56 -2.09
C ALA A 207 -29.67 -0.57 -2.38
N HIS A 208 -30.00 0.60 -2.97
CA HIS A 208 -29.03 1.67 -3.20
C HIS A 208 -28.39 2.15 -1.90
N TYR A 209 -29.20 2.42 -0.88
CA TYR A 209 -28.72 2.84 0.43
C TYR A 209 -27.79 1.80 1.08
N GLN A 210 -28.14 0.51 0.99
CA GLN A 210 -27.29 -0.57 1.51
C GLN A 210 -25.95 -0.63 0.78
N ILE A 211 -25.94 -0.50 -0.55
CA ILE A 211 -24.72 -0.48 -1.35
C ILE A 211 -23.84 0.72 -0.95
N ASP A 212 -24.43 1.90 -0.84
CA ASP A 212 -23.67 3.11 -0.52
C ASP A 212 -23.10 3.05 0.91
N ARG A 213 -23.84 2.50 1.86
CA ARG A 213 -23.35 2.23 3.21
C ARG A 213 -22.15 1.27 3.20
N LEU A 214 -22.24 0.16 2.49
CA LEU A 214 -21.14 -0.81 2.38
C LEU A 214 -19.91 -0.21 1.72
N ARG A 215 -20.09 0.64 0.70
CA ARG A 215 -18.99 1.38 0.06
C ARG A 215 -18.30 2.32 1.03
N GLN A 216 -19.06 3.02 1.87
CA GLN A 216 -18.52 3.92 2.89
C GLN A 216 -17.71 3.15 3.94
N GLU A 217 -18.24 2.05 4.48
CA GLU A 217 -17.53 1.17 5.42
C GLU A 217 -16.23 0.63 4.79
N GLN A 218 -16.30 0.15 3.55
CA GLN A 218 -15.12 -0.34 2.83
C GLN A 218 -14.07 0.76 2.56
N GLN A 219 -14.51 1.99 2.32
CA GLN A 219 -13.59 3.11 2.09
C GLN A 219 -12.87 3.51 3.39
N GLN A 220 -13.60 3.51 4.51
CA GLN A 220 -13.01 3.75 5.83
C GLN A 220 -11.99 2.66 6.21
N ASP A 221 -12.29 1.38 5.92
CA ASP A 221 -11.34 0.28 6.16
C ASP A 221 -10.08 0.42 5.31
N LYS A 222 -10.21 0.83 4.03
CA LYS A 222 -9.06 1.10 3.16
C LYS A 222 -8.20 2.23 3.72
N GLU A 223 -8.82 3.33 4.18
CA GLU A 223 -8.11 4.44 4.79
C GLU A 223 -7.35 3.99 6.04
N HIS A 224 -7.99 3.27 6.96
CA HIS A 224 -7.33 2.73 8.16
C HIS A 224 -6.16 1.80 7.80
N THR A 225 -6.32 0.94 6.80
CA THR A 225 -5.25 0.04 6.34
C THR A 225 -4.06 0.82 5.75
N ILE A 226 -4.32 1.88 4.97
CA ILE A 226 -3.29 2.76 4.41
C ILE A 226 -2.53 3.50 5.52
N TYR A 227 -3.25 4.08 6.50
CA TYR A 227 -2.60 4.76 7.62
C TYR A 227 -1.78 3.80 8.50
N ALA A 228 -2.27 2.58 8.75
CA ALA A 228 -1.53 1.55 9.48
C ALA A 228 -0.22 1.15 8.75
N PHE A 229 -0.26 1.05 7.42
CA PHE A 229 0.94 0.77 6.63
C PHE A 229 1.98 1.91 6.71
N PHE A 230 1.56 3.17 6.55
CA PHE A 230 2.47 4.32 6.65
C PHE A 230 3.08 4.47 8.04
N THR A 231 2.29 4.27 9.10
CA THR A 231 2.80 4.31 10.48
C THR A 231 3.83 3.21 10.74
N LEU A 232 3.61 1.99 10.24
CA LEU A 232 4.59 0.90 10.32
C LEU A 232 5.91 1.26 9.61
N VAL A 233 5.84 1.83 8.40
CA VAL A 233 7.04 2.25 7.65
C VAL A 233 7.84 3.31 8.41
N ILE A 234 7.17 4.31 9.00
CA ILE A 234 7.81 5.36 9.78
C ILE A 234 8.51 4.78 11.02
N VAL A 235 7.85 3.87 11.74
CA VAL A 235 8.44 3.19 12.92
C VAL A 235 9.67 2.38 12.52
N CYS A 236 9.60 1.61 11.43
CA CYS A 236 10.75 0.85 10.91
C CYS A 236 11.91 1.78 10.51
N MET A 237 11.63 2.92 9.87
CA MET A 237 12.65 3.89 9.49
C MET A 237 13.33 4.50 10.72
N LEU A 238 12.57 4.87 11.75
CA LEU A 238 13.12 5.39 13.00
C LEU A 238 13.99 4.35 13.71
N LEU A 239 13.55 3.09 13.73
CA LEU A 239 14.31 1.99 14.32
C LEU A 239 15.63 1.76 13.55
N LEU A 240 15.59 1.79 12.22
CA LEU A 240 16.79 1.70 11.37
C LEU A 240 17.79 2.83 11.68
N VAL A 241 17.31 4.07 11.78
CA VAL A 241 18.15 5.22 12.13
C VAL A 241 18.78 5.04 13.52
N ALA A 242 17.99 4.61 14.52
CA ALA A 242 18.49 4.36 15.86
C ALA A 242 19.58 3.29 15.88
N VAL A 243 19.40 2.20 15.12
CA VAL A 243 20.40 1.13 14.96
C VAL A 243 21.69 1.68 14.33
N VAL A 244 21.60 2.45 13.25
CA VAL A 244 22.77 3.05 12.58
C VAL A 244 23.53 3.96 13.55
N VAL A 245 22.84 4.83 14.29
CA VAL A 245 23.48 5.73 15.27
C VAL A 245 24.15 4.93 16.38
N PHE A 246 23.51 3.87 16.89
CA PHE A 246 24.09 2.99 17.91
C PHE A 246 25.37 2.31 17.42
N PHE A 247 25.37 1.75 16.20
CA PHE A 247 26.54 1.13 15.61
C PHE A 247 27.66 2.14 15.36
N MET A 248 27.34 3.33 14.85
CA MET A 248 28.33 4.40 14.63
C MET A 248 29.01 4.80 15.94
N HIS A 249 28.25 4.98 17.03
CA HIS A 249 28.80 5.29 18.34
C HIS A 249 29.73 4.17 18.84
N ARG A 250 29.33 2.91 18.65
CA ARG A 250 30.13 1.73 19.04
C ARG A 250 31.45 1.66 18.26
N ILE A 251 31.41 1.92 16.95
CA ILE A 251 32.59 1.94 16.08
C ILE A 251 33.54 3.05 16.51
N HIS A 252 33.04 4.28 16.77
CA HIS A 252 33.88 5.38 17.23
C HIS A 252 34.60 5.06 18.55
N LYS A 253 33.90 4.48 19.54
CA LYS A 253 34.53 4.05 20.80
C LYS A 253 35.62 3.00 20.56
N LYS A 254 35.36 2.00 19.71
CA LYS A 254 36.34 0.95 19.39
C LYS A 254 37.56 1.51 18.67
N ASN A 255 37.38 2.41 17.72
CA ASN A 255 38.47 3.08 17.02
C ASN A 255 39.33 3.92 17.98
N ALA A 256 38.72 4.66 18.91
CA ALA A 256 39.45 5.41 19.92
C ALA A 256 40.29 4.50 20.83
N GLN A 257 39.73 3.38 21.28
CA GLN A 257 40.46 2.38 22.07
C GLN A 257 41.64 1.78 21.27
N LEU A 258 41.42 1.49 20.00
CA LEU A 258 42.43 0.90 19.12
C LEU A 258 43.60 1.87 18.89
N LEU A 259 43.32 3.17 18.75
CA LEU A 259 44.36 4.20 18.68
C LEU A 259 45.21 4.27 19.95
N VAL A 260 44.58 4.21 21.14
CA VAL A 260 45.31 4.23 22.42
C VAL A 260 46.20 3.00 22.56
N VAL A 261 45.71 1.81 22.22
CA VAL A 261 46.52 0.57 22.27
C VAL A 261 47.67 0.62 21.27
N LEU A 262 47.42 1.13 20.07
CA LEU A 262 48.44 1.27 19.03
C LEU A 262 49.54 2.26 19.43
N ASP A 263 49.17 3.37 20.08
CA ASP A 263 50.14 4.37 20.56
C ASP A 263 51.03 3.78 21.66
N ARG A 264 50.44 3.10 22.65
CA ARG A 264 51.20 2.38 23.69
C ARG A 264 52.14 1.31 23.11
N SER A 265 51.68 0.57 22.11
CA SER A 265 52.51 -0.42 21.43
C SER A 265 53.70 0.24 20.73
N LYS A 266 53.48 1.37 20.03
CA LYS A 266 54.56 2.12 19.38
C LYS A 266 55.56 2.69 20.38
N GLU A 267 55.08 3.21 21.51
CA GLU A 267 55.94 3.71 22.59
C GLU A 267 56.81 2.58 23.17
N SER A 268 56.22 1.42 23.46
CA SER A 268 56.95 0.24 23.93
C SER A 268 58.03 -0.20 22.92
N THR A 269 57.70 -0.27 21.63
CA THR A 269 58.68 -0.58 20.58
C THR A 269 59.83 0.44 20.58
N ARG A 270 59.52 1.74 20.64
CA ARG A 270 60.56 2.79 20.68
C ARG A 270 61.46 2.69 21.91
N MET A 271 60.91 2.37 23.08
CA MET A 271 61.71 2.17 24.30
C MET A 271 62.62 0.96 24.15
N LYS A 272 62.13 -0.17 23.60
CA LYS A 272 62.95 -1.35 23.31
C LYS A 272 64.09 -1.03 22.34
N ASP A 273 63.80 -0.32 21.26
CA ASP A 273 64.83 0.08 20.27
C ASP A 273 65.90 0.98 20.91
N SER A 274 65.48 1.96 21.72
CA SER A 274 66.40 2.86 22.42
C SER A 274 67.26 2.11 23.44
N PHE A 275 66.67 1.17 24.18
CA PHE A 275 67.37 0.34 25.17
C PHE A 275 68.45 -0.53 24.51
N VAL A 276 68.10 -1.27 23.44
CA VAL A 276 69.06 -2.11 22.70
C VAL A 276 70.22 -1.28 22.17
N LYS A 277 69.92 -0.09 21.62
CA LYS A 277 70.95 0.84 21.13
C LYS A 277 71.88 1.30 22.26
N HIS A 278 71.33 1.64 23.42
CA HIS A 278 72.10 2.08 24.58
C HIS A 278 73.02 0.96 25.10
N ILE A 279 72.49 -0.24 25.35
CA ILE A 279 73.30 -1.39 25.79
C ILE A 279 74.41 -1.72 24.80
N SER A 280 74.10 -1.69 23.49
CA SER A 280 75.10 -1.93 22.45
C SER A 280 76.25 -0.93 22.51
N HIS A 281 75.99 0.32 22.90
CA HIS A 281 77.01 1.35 23.07
C HIS A 281 77.86 1.10 24.32
N GLU A 282 77.21 0.80 25.46
CA GLU A 282 77.88 0.52 26.73
C GLU A 282 78.75 -0.73 26.70
N LEU A 283 78.41 -1.74 25.89
CA LEU A 283 79.25 -2.92 25.69
C LEU A 283 80.45 -2.64 24.77
N ARG A 284 80.31 -1.74 23.78
CA ARG A 284 81.36 -1.46 22.79
C ARG A 284 82.59 -0.83 23.41
N THR A 285 82.41 0.10 24.35
CA THR A 285 83.50 0.83 25.01
C THR A 285 84.47 -0.09 25.76
N PRO A 286 84.03 -0.92 26.73
CA PRO A 286 84.93 -1.84 27.44
C PRO A 286 85.50 -2.91 26.50
N LEU A 287 84.75 -3.35 25.48
CA LEU A 287 85.24 -4.31 24.49
C LEU A 287 86.39 -3.75 23.66
N HIS A 288 86.30 -2.47 23.24
CA HIS A 288 87.40 -1.78 22.57
C HIS A 288 88.61 -1.61 23.48
N ILE A 289 88.39 -1.32 24.76
CA ILE A 289 89.47 -1.21 25.76
C ILE A 289 90.20 -2.55 25.93
N ILE A 290 89.46 -3.66 26.08
CA ILE A 290 90.02 -5.02 26.18
C ILE A 290 90.80 -5.36 24.91
N THR A 291 90.23 -5.10 23.73
CA THR A 291 90.86 -5.37 22.44
C THR A 291 92.16 -4.58 22.28
N GLY A 292 92.15 -3.28 22.57
CA GLY A 292 93.32 -2.42 22.47
C GLY A 292 94.44 -2.85 23.42
N PHE A 293 94.10 -3.17 24.68
CA PHE A 293 95.09 -3.67 25.64
C PHE A 293 95.64 -5.05 25.27
N SER A 294 94.80 -5.93 24.72
CA SER A 294 95.23 -7.25 24.24
C SER A 294 96.18 -7.12 23.05
N GLN A 295 95.94 -6.18 22.13
CA GLN A 295 96.84 -5.87 21.01
C GLN A 295 98.19 -5.33 21.48
N VAL A 296 98.19 -4.44 22.48
CA VAL A 296 99.43 -3.92 23.08
C VAL A 296 100.24 -5.02 23.75
N MET A 297 99.59 -5.98 24.43
CA MET A 297 100.29 -7.12 25.04
C MET A 297 100.84 -8.12 24.02
N ALA A 298 100.17 -8.27 22.86
CA ALA A 298 100.54 -9.24 21.83
C ALA A 298 101.61 -8.73 20.86
N ASN A 299 101.87 -7.41 20.83
CA ASN A 299 102.81 -6.82 19.89
C ASN A 299 104.27 -7.00 20.37
N PRO A 300 105.12 -7.73 19.61
CA PRO A 300 106.50 -8.03 20.01
C PRO A 300 107.42 -6.80 19.99
N ASP A 301 107.02 -5.71 19.33
CA ASP A 301 107.80 -4.46 19.24
C ASP A 301 107.68 -3.59 20.51
N TYR A 302 106.76 -3.91 21.43
CA TYR A 302 106.58 -3.20 22.70
C TYR A 302 107.17 -3.96 23.90
N SER A 303 108.25 -3.45 24.49
CA SER A 303 108.78 -3.94 25.78
C SER A 303 108.06 -3.29 26.97
N LEU A 304 107.03 -3.95 27.50
CA LEU A 304 106.34 -3.48 28.71
C LEU A 304 107.15 -3.80 29.98
N SER A 305 107.26 -2.83 30.90
CA SER A 305 107.74 -3.11 32.26
C SER A 305 106.81 -4.08 32.98
N THR A 306 107.30 -4.68 34.07
CA THR A 306 106.49 -5.64 34.86
C THR A 306 105.26 -4.95 35.46
N GLU A 307 105.39 -3.69 35.87
CA GLU A 307 104.34 -2.83 36.41
C GLU A 307 103.31 -2.47 35.33
N ALA A 308 103.76 -2.07 34.14
CA ALA A 308 102.86 -1.77 33.02
C ALA A 308 102.08 -3.00 32.55
N ARG A 309 102.72 -4.18 32.52
CA ARG A 309 102.04 -5.44 32.20
C ARG A 309 100.95 -5.77 33.22
N LYS A 310 101.21 -5.58 34.51
CA LYS A 310 100.22 -5.80 35.57
C LYS A 310 99.03 -4.83 35.43
N ASP A 311 99.28 -3.56 35.11
CA ASP A 311 98.22 -2.58 34.89
C ASP A 311 97.34 -2.95 33.68
N VAL A 312 97.95 -3.35 32.56
CA VAL A 312 97.22 -3.78 31.36
C VAL A 312 96.34 -5.01 31.63
N VAL A 313 96.87 -6.03 32.30
CA VAL A 313 96.09 -7.23 32.71
C VAL A 313 94.95 -6.85 33.66
N LYS A 314 95.21 -5.95 34.61
CA LYS A 314 94.18 -5.44 35.52
C LYS A 314 93.07 -4.75 34.74
N ARG A 315 93.39 -3.85 33.80
CA ARG A 315 92.40 -3.14 32.98
C ARG A 315 91.58 -4.08 32.10
N ILE A 316 92.18 -5.12 31.52
CA ILE A 316 91.44 -6.16 30.79
C ILE A 316 90.46 -6.89 31.72
N THR A 317 90.93 -7.27 32.91
CA THR A 317 90.12 -8.00 33.90
C THR A 317 88.94 -7.16 34.38
N ASP A 318 89.19 -5.90 34.76
CA ASP A 318 88.17 -4.97 35.24
C ASP A 318 87.10 -4.71 34.16
N ASN A 319 87.49 -4.52 32.89
CA ASN A 319 86.54 -4.33 31.79
C ASN A 319 85.77 -5.61 31.43
N THR A 320 86.37 -6.79 31.60
CA THR A 320 85.69 -8.08 31.38
C THR A 320 84.62 -8.31 32.46
N GLN A 321 84.94 -7.96 33.72
CA GLN A 321 83.98 -7.98 34.82
C GLN A 321 82.83 -6.98 34.58
N LEU A 322 83.14 -5.78 34.08
CA LEU A 322 82.13 -4.78 33.72
C LEU A 322 81.16 -5.30 32.64
N ILE A 323 81.67 -5.87 31.54
CA ILE A 323 80.83 -6.47 30.49
C ILE A 323 79.95 -7.59 31.05
N THR A 324 80.53 -8.45 31.91
CA THR A 324 79.80 -9.56 32.52
C THR A 324 78.66 -9.04 33.41
N SER A 325 78.89 -7.96 34.17
CA SER A 325 77.84 -7.28 34.94
C SER A 325 76.73 -6.75 34.03
N LEU A 326 77.07 -6.05 32.95
CA LEU A 326 76.09 -5.49 32.00
C LEU A 326 75.25 -6.58 31.30
N ILE A 327 75.86 -7.72 30.98
CA ILE A 327 75.13 -8.86 30.40
C ILE A 327 74.20 -9.49 31.43
N ASN A 328 74.65 -9.66 32.68
CA ASN A 328 73.81 -10.20 33.75
C ASN A 328 72.62 -9.26 34.04
N GLU A 329 72.85 -7.94 34.08
CA GLU A 329 71.78 -6.94 34.22
C GLU A 329 70.76 -7.02 33.07
N LEU A 330 71.22 -7.26 31.83
CA LEU A 330 70.33 -7.46 30.68
C LEU A 330 69.54 -8.77 30.77
N LEU A 331 70.18 -9.86 31.18
CA LEU A 331 69.52 -11.16 31.34
C LEU A 331 68.49 -11.12 32.46
N GLU A 332 68.81 -10.48 33.58
CA GLU A 332 67.85 -10.23 34.66
C GLU A 332 66.64 -9.44 34.15
N LEU A 333 66.84 -8.36 33.40
CA LEU A 333 65.75 -7.56 32.86
C LEU A 333 64.87 -8.33 31.86
N SER A 334 65.48 -9.17 31.01
CA SER A 334 64.76 -10.02 30.04
C SER A 334 64.00 -11.18 30.70
N ASP A 335 64.61 -11.84 31.69
CA ASP A 335 63.95 -12.89 32.46
C ASP A 335 62.76 -12.32 33.24
N GLU A 336 62.87 -11.10 33.72
CA GLU A 336 61.84 -10.40 34.48
C GLU A 336 60.68 -9.90 33.59
N GLU A 337 60.94 -9.47 32.34
CA GLU A 337 59.87 -9.27 31.33
C GLU A 337 59.11 -10.58 31.02
N SER A 338 59.78 -11.75 31.10
CA SER A 338 59.15 -13.04 30.78
C SER A 338 58.36 -13.65 31.94
N ARG A 339 58.71 -13.31 33.19
CA ARG A 339 58.11 -13.84 34.44
C ARG A 339 57.17 -12.81 35.06
N HIS A 340 56.02 -12.60 34.43
CA HIS A 340 54.96 -11.67 34.88
C HIS A 340 54.27 -12.08 36.21
N ASN A 341 54.98 -12.20 37.34
CA ASN A 341 54.34 -12.44 38.65
C ASN A 341 54.99 -11.60 39.76
N TYR A 342 54.64 -10.32 39.82
CA TYR A 342 54.80 -9.44 40.98
C TYR A 342 53.49 -9.26 41.74
N ALA A 343 52.66 -10.30 41.80
CA ALA A 343 51.45 -10.25 42.63
C ALA A 343 51.87 -9.96 44.09
N PRO A 344 51.22 -8.98 44.77
CA PRO A 344 51.57 -8.59 46.12
C PRO A 344 50.94 -9.54 47.14
N ASP A 345 51.25 -10.84 47.05
CA ASP A 345 50.59 -11.88 47.85
C ASP A 345 51.34 -12.21 49.16
N ASP A 346 52.51 -11.60 49.39
CA ASP A 346 53.31 -11.85 50.60
C ASP A 346 52.93 -10.87 51.71
N GLU A 347 52.79 -11.38 52.94
CA GLU A 347 52.76 -10.56 54.16
C GLU A 347 54.20 -10.37 54.65
N ILE A 348 54.68 -9.12 54.65
CA ILE A 348 56.11 -8.79 54.81
C ILE A 348 56.32 -7.95 56.06
N ASP A 349 57.17 -8.46 56.95
CA ASP A 349 57.79 -7.71 58.04
C ASP A 349 58.87 -6.77 57.46
N VAL A 350 58.55 -5.48 57.43
CA VAL A 350 59.42 -4.44 56.83
C VAL A 350 60.72 -4.31 57.61
N LYS A 351 60.67 -4.39 58.94
CA LYS A 351 61.84 -4.22 59.80
C LYS A 351 62.85 -5.32 59.52
N ARG A 352 62.39 -6.56 59.48
CA ARG A 352 63.24 -7.72 59.17
C ARG A 352 63.87 -7.63 57.79
N VAL A 353 63.12 -7.23 56.76
CA VAL A 353 63.65 -7.11 55.40
C VAL A 353 64.71 -6.02 55.29
N CYS A 354 64.47 -4.86 55.90
CA CYS A 354 65.44 -3.77 55.95
C CYS A 354 66.71 -4.19 56.71
N ASP A 355 66.58 -4.83 57.87
CA ASP A 355 67.72 -5.33 58.65
C ASP A 355 68.56 -6.35 57.86
N GLU A 356 67.91 -7.26 57.14
CA GLU A 356 68.59 -8.21 56.24
C GLU A 356 69.33 -7.48 55.12
N MET A 357 68.72 -6.46 54.53
CA MET A 357 69.30 -5.69 53.43
C MET A 357 70.51 -4.86 53.87
N ILE A 358 70.44 -4.18 55.01
CA ILE A 358 71.54 -3.36 55.52
C ILE A 358 72.76 -4.24 55.79
N ARG A 359 72.57 -5.41 56.40
CA ARG A 359 73.67 -6.39 56.58
C ARG A 359 74.30 -6.81 55.25
N GLN A 360 73.50 -6.99 54.21
CA GLN A 360 74.02 -7.33 52.88
C GLN A 360 74.81 -6.19 52.25
N LEU A 361 74.34 -4.94 52.39
CA LEU A 361 75.03 -3.74 51.88
C LEU A 361 76.35 -3.49 52.60
N GLU A 362 76.38 -3.60 53.93
CA GLU A 362 77.60 -3.48 54.75
C GLU A 362 78.66 -4.52 54.36
N GLN A 363 78.23 -5.77 54.09
CA GLN A 363 79.11 -6.83 53.61
C GLN A 363 79.64 -6.55 52.20
N ALA A 364 78.80 -6.04 51.30
CA ALA A 364 79.17 -5.75 49.92
C ALA A 364 80.23 -4.65 49.81
N ASP A 365 80.14 -3.60 50.63
CA ASP A 365 81.11 -2.49 50.64
C ASP A 365 82.37 -2.79 51.47
N LYS A 366 82.44 -3.97 52.11
CA LYS A 366 83.55 -4.40 52.98
C LYS A 366 83.89 -3.39 54.08
N GLY A 367 82.89 -2.63 54.55
CA GLY A 367 83.03 -1.62 55.60
C GLY A 367 83.75 -0.34 55.18
N ARG A 368 83.79 0.02 53.89
CA ARG A 368 84.41 1.27 53.42
C ARG A 368 83.58 2.52 53.82
N LEU A 369 82.26 2.43 53.79
CA LEU A 369 81.33 3.50 54.16
C LEU A 369 80.50 3.10 55.39
N GLN A 370 80.09 4.09 56.18
CA GLN A 370 79.11 3.89 57.26
C GLN A 370 77.71 3.92 56.65
N VAL A 371 76.91 2.88 56.88
CA VAL A 371 75.51 2.83 56.42
C VAL A 371 74.60 3.18 57.59
N HIS A 372 73.83 4.25 57.45
CA HIS A 372 72.82 4.66 58.42
C HIS A 372 71.42 4.32 57.90
N TYR A 373 70.61 3.70 58.74
CA TYR A 373 69.21 3.49 58.45
C TYR A 373 68.36 3.81 59.67
N ARG A 374 67.15 4.31 59.41
CA ARG A 374 66.14 4.57 60.43
C ARG A 374 64.82 4.02 59.94
N ILE A 375 64.18 3.23 60.79
CA ILE A 375 62.84 2.70 60.57
C ILE A 375 61.95 3.30 61.65
N ASP A 376 60.89 3.99 61.23
CA ASP A 376 59.95 4.70 62.13
C ASP A 376 58.55 4.10 61.96
N VAL A 377 58.42 2.82 62.34
CA VAL A 377 57.17 2.04 62.31
C VAL A 377 57.13 1.13 63.54
N ASP A 378 55.92 0.73 63.95
CA ASP A 378 55.72 -0.20 65.06
C ASP A 378 56.29 -1.60 64.74
N ASP A 379 56.68 -2.36 65.77
CA ASP A 379 57.35 -3.66 65.60
C ASP A 379 56.49 -4.72 64.87
N ASP A 380 55.16 -4.59 64.91
CA ASP A 380 54.22 -5.49 64.24
C ASP A 380 53.74 -4.96 62.87
N PHE A 381 54.43 -3.98 62.29
CA PHE A 381 54.04 -3.37 61.02
C PHE A 381 54.32 -4.30 59.82
N MET A 382 53.24 -4.91 59.32
CA MET A 382 53.27 -5.78 58.14
C MET A 382 52.73 -5.05 56.90
N ILE A 383 53.34 -5.30 55.74
CA ILE A 383 52.82 -4.84 54.44
C ILE A 383 52.46 -6.02 53.55
N HIS A 384 51.43 -5.85 52.71
CA HIS A 384 51.09 -6.83 51.68
C HIS A 384 51.73 -6.42 50.36
N ASN A 385 52.77 -7.14 49.93
CA ASN A 385 53.53 -6.82 48.73
C ASN A 385 54.27 -8.05 48.17
N ASN A 386 55.14 -7.86 47.18
CA ASN A 386 56.02 -8.90 46.65
C ASN A 386 57.41 -8.83 47.32
N LEU A 387 57.77 -9.86 48.11
CA LEU A 387 59.00 -9.86 48.90
C LEU A 387 60.26 -9.82 48.04
N VAL A 388 60.26 -10.54 46.92
CA VAL A 388 61.41 -10.64 46.01
C VAL A 388 61.67 -9.30 45.33
N GLY A 389 60.63 -8.66 44.80
CA GLY A 389 60.70 -7.33 44.18
C GLY A 389 61.16 -6.26 45.16
N LEU A 390 60.63 -6.27 46.40
CA LEU A 390 61.04 -5.33 47.43
C LEU A 390 62.53 -5.45 47.78
N LYS A 391 63.03 -6.68 47.99
CA LYS A 391 64.46 -6.92 48.23
C LYS A 391 65.32 -6.43 47.06
N LYS A 392 64.89 -6.68 45.82
CA LYS A 392 65.60 -6.24 44.62
C LYS A 392 65.70 -4.71 44.52
N ILE A 393 64.60 -4.00 44.77
CA ILE A 393 64.59 -2.53 44.79
C ILE A 393 65.57 -1.98 45.82
N LEU A 394 65.47 -2.46 47.06
CA LEU A 394 66.33 -1.99 48.15
C LEU A 394 67.81 -2.29 47.88
N TRP A 395 68.12 -3.45 47.32
CA TRP A 395 69.47 -3.81 46.90
C TRP A 395 70.00 -2.86 45.81
N HIS A 396 69.26 -2.63 44.73
CA HIS A 396 69.72 -1.76 43.64
C HIS A 396 69.94 -0.31 44.10
N LEU A 397 69.02 0.23 44.91
CA LEU A 397 69.16 1.58 45.45
C LEU A 397 70.36 1.67 46.41
N GLY A 398 70.45 0.75 47.36
CA GLY A 398 71.55 0.73 48.32
C GLY A 398 72.92 0.53 47.67
N ASN A 399 73.02 -0.42 46.74
CA ASN A 399 74.25 -0.70 46.01
C ASN A 399 74.67 0.48 45.11
N ASN A 400 73.70 1.18 44.49
CA ASN A 400 73.99 2.43 43.77
C ASN A 400 74.54 3.51 44.72
N SER A 401 73.94 3.70 45.89
CA SER A 401 74.44 4.67 46.88
C SER A 401 75.89 4.35 47.29
N LEU A 402 76.21 3.07 47.57
CA LEU A 402 77.57 2.66 47.89
C LEU A 402 78.54 2.91 46.71
N LYS A 403 78.14 2.54 45.49
CA LYS A 403 78.97 2.67 44.27
C LYS A 403 79.33 4.11 43.95
N PHE A 404 78.43 5.07 44.18
CA PHE A 404 78.60 6.47 43.78
C PHE A 404 79.02 7.41 44.93
N THR A 405 79.13 6.92 46.16
CA THR A 405 79.69 7.67 47.29
C THR A 405 81.16 7.30 47.48
N GLU A 406 82.06 8.26 47.26
CA GLU A 406 83.51 8.01 47.34
C GLU A 406 84.02 7.91 48.80
N ASN A 407 83.59 8.82 49.68
CA ASN A 407 83.99 8.89 51.09
C ASN A 407 82.81 9.35 51.97
N GLY A 408 82.78 8.94 53.24
CA GLY A 408 81.78 9.37 54.22
C GLY A 408 80.79 8.28 54.61
N SER A 409 79.49 8.60 54.60
CA SER A 409 78.39 7.73 55.02
C SER A 409 77.22 7.80 54.04
N VAL A 410 76.40 6.74 54.02
CA VAL A 410 75.15 6.63 53.24
C VAL A 410 73.96 6.54 54.17
#